data_AF-M7UF61-F1
#
_entry.id   AF-M7UF61-F1
#
_cell.length_a   1.000
_cell.length_b   1.000
_cell.length_c   1.000
_cell.angle_alpha   90.00
_cell.angle_beta   90.00
_cell.angle_gamma   90.00
#
_symmetry.space_group_name_H-M   'P 1'
#
loop_
_entity.id
_entity.type
_entity.pdbx_description
1 polymer ?
#
loop_
_entity_poly.entity_id
_entity_poly.type
_entity_poly.pdbx_seq_one_letter_code
_entity_poly.pdbx_strand_id
1 'polypeptide(L)'
;MLSSLQNPRQAAAQVLNFALILSTAFMMWKGLSVASDSPSPIVVVLSGSMEPAFQRGDLLFLWNRNLLEETKVGEIVVYNVKGKDIPIVHRLVRKFGAGPKAKLLTKGDNNVADDTELYARGQDYIEREDIIGSVVGYIPFVGYVTILLSEHPWLKTVMLGMMGLVVVLQRE
;
A
#
# COMPACT_ATOMS: atom_id res chain seq x y z
N MET A 1 0.20 41.49 -10.56
CA MET A 1 -0.14 40.05 -10.54
C MET A 1 1.00 39.13 -10.08
N LEU A 2 2.24 39.64 -9.90
CA LEU A 2 3.38 38.92 -9.29
C LEU A 2 3.82 39.52 -7.93
N SER A 3 2.96 40.32 -7.27
CA SER A 3 3.41 41.11 -6.11
C SER A 3 3.55 40.31 -4.80
N SER A 4 3.07 39.06 -4.72
CA SER A 4 3.30 38.20 -3.55
C SER A 4 4.73 37.66 -3.49
N LEU A 5 5.43 37.58 -4.63
CA LEU A 5 6.88 37.33 -4.66
C LEU A 5 7.71 38.54 -4.21
N GLN A 6 7.10 39.73 -4.12
CA GLN A 6 7.82 40.95 -3.72
C GLN A 6 7.96 41.07 -2.20
N ASN A 7 7.15 40.34 -1.41
CA ASN A 7 7.22 40.36 0.04
C ASN A 7 7.75 39.01 0.57
N PRO A 8 9.07 38.88 0.79
CA PRO A 8 9.73 37.59 1.02
C PRO A 8 9.18 36.84 2.24
N ARG A 9 8.66 37.57 3.23
CA ARG A 9 8.03 36.99 4.43
C ARG A 9 6.73 36.26 4.11
N GLN A 10 5.89 36.81 3.23
CA GLN A 10 4.61 36.18 2.85
C GLN A 10 4.86 34.94 1.99
N ALA A 11 5.79 35.03 1.03
CA ALA A 11 6.20 33.88 0.24
C ALA A 11 6.79 32.76 1.12
N ALA A 12 7.64 33.10 2.10
CA ALA A 12 8.18 32.13 3.04
C ALA A 12 7.09 31.46 3.89
N ALA A 13 6.10 32.22 4.37
CA ALA A 13 4.97 31.68 5.13
C ALA A 13 4.12 30.71 4.29
N GLN A 14 3.83 31.04 3.02
CA GLN A 14 3.11 30.16 2.11
C GLN A 14 3.86 28.85 1.84
N VAL A 15 5.17 28.93 1.60
CA VAL A 15 6.03 27.75 1.42
C VAL A 15 6.06 26.89 2.68
N LEU A 16 6.18 27.51 3.86
CA LEU A 16 6.16 26.79 5.15
C LEU A 16 4.81 26.11 5.42
N ASN A 17 3.69 26.77 5.13
CA ASN A 17 2.36 26.18 5.27
C ASN A 17 2.17 24.98 4.32
N PHE A 18 2.62 25.12 3.07
CA PHE A 18 2.59 24.02 2.11
C PHE A 18 3.47 22.84 2.57
N ALA A 19 4.69 23.12 3.03
CA ALA A 19 5.58 22.12 3.59
C ALA A 19 4.96 21.45 4.83
N LEU A 20 4.27 22.20 5.69
CA LEU A 20 3.58 21.69 6.86
C LEU A 20 2.48 20.69 6.45
N ILE A 21 1.64 21.02 5.46
CA ILE A 21 0.59 20.11 4.94
C ILE A 21 1.19 18.82 4.39
N LEU A 22 2.27 18.91 3.60
CA LEU A 22 2.95 17.71 3.08
C LEU A 22 3.56 16.88 4.21
N SER A 23 4.16 17.54 5.21
CA SER A 23 4.76 16.87 6.35
C SER A 23 3.73 16.15 7.23
N THR A 24 2.55 16.75 7.47
CA THR A 24 1.48 16.13 8.26
C THR A 24 0.89 14.91 7.57
N ALA A 25 0.68 14.99 6.25
CA ALA A 25 0.28 13.83 5.45
C ALA A 25 1.32 12.70 5.51
N PHE A 26 2.61 13.03 5.36
CA PHE A 26 3.70 12.05 5.47
C PHE A 26 3.80 11.43 6.88
N MET A 27 3.70 12.26 7.92
CA MET A 27 3.71 11.79 9.31
C MET A 27 2.52 10.88 9.62
N MET A 28 1.34 11.17 9.08
CA MET A 28 0.17 10.30 9.21
C MET A 28 0.42 8.94 8.55
N TRP A 29 0.95 8.92 7.33
CA TRP A 29 1.31 7.69 6.63
C TRP A 29 2.34 6.85 7.39
N LYS A 30 3.41 7.50 7.88
CA LYS A 30 4.43 6.82 8.69
C LYS A 30 3.91 6.37 10.04
N GLY A 31 3.04 7.16 10.67
CA GLY A 31 2.32 6.78 11.89
C GLY A 31 1.52 5.50 11.69
N LEU A 32 0.77 5.39 10.59
CA LEU A 32 0.03 4.18 10.24
C LEU A 32 0.96 2.98 9.95
N SER A 33 2.08 3.24 9.27
CA SER A 33 3.08 2.20 8.98
C SER A 33 3.67 1.61 10.27
N VAL A 34 4.05 2.47 11.22
CA VAL A 34 4.56 2.05 12.54
C VAL A 34 3.47 1.39 13.38
N ALA A 35 2.24 1.94 13.37
CA ALA A 35 1.13 1.39 14.13
C ALA A 35 0.76 -0.02 13.68
N SER A 36 0.71 -0.26 12.37
CA SER A 36 0.40 -1.57 11.79
C SER A 36 1.59 -2.53 11.73
N ASP A 37 2.81 -2.04 11.96
CA ASP A 37 4.07 -2.75 11.70
C ASP A 37 4.21 -3.22 10.24
N SER A 38 3.66 -2.41 9.32
CA SER A 38 3.65 -2.68 7.89
C SER A 38 4.33 -1.54 7.14
N PRO A 39 5.27 -1.81 6.21
CA PRO A 39 5.86 -0.77 5.38
C PRO A 39 4.84 -0.12 4.44
N SER A 40 3.75 -0.83 4.12
CA SER A 40 2.67 -0.36 3.27
C SER A 40 1.32 -0.80 3.86
N PRO A 41 0.80 -0.08 4.87
CA PRO A 41 -0.42 -0.47 5.60
C PRO A 41 -1.70 -0.43 4.74
N ILE A 42 -1.64 0.21 3.57
CA ILE A 42 -2.76 0.31 2.64
C ILE A 42 -2.24 -0.13 1.27
N VAL A 43 -2.94 -1.07 0.64
CA VAL A 43 -2.61 -1.57 -0.71
C VAL A 43 -3.87 -1.70 -1.56
N VAL A 44 -3.70 -1.84 -2.87
CA VAL A 44 -4.81 -1.92 -3.82
C VAL A 44 -4.72 -3.22 -4.61
N VAL A 45 -5.86 -3.89 -4.79
CA VAL A 45 -5.96 -5.12 -5.57
C VAL A 45 -5.88 -4.79 -7.06
N LEU A 46 -4.88 -5.38 -7.74
CA LEU A 46 -4.60 -5.10 -9.16
C LEU A 46 -5.15 -6.16 -10.12
N SER A 47 -5.54 -7.34 -9.62
CA SER A 47 -5.98 -8.48 -10.45
C SER A 47 -7.17 -9.22 -9.85
N GLY A 48 -7.78 -10.13 -10.61
CA GLY A 48 -8.91 -10.96 -10.19
C GLY A 48 -8.53 -12.32 -9.58
N SER A 49 -7.27 -12.52 -9.16
CA SER A 49 -6.81 -13.79 -8.57
C SER A 49 -7.45 -14.12 -7.23
N MET A 50 -8.02 -13.11 -6.56
CA MET A 50 -8.69 -13.23 -5.27
C MET A 50 -10.21 -13.22 -5.35
N GLU A 51 -10.80 -13.32 -6.54
CA GLU A 51 -12.25 -13.46 -6.65
C GLU A 51 -12.73 -14.81 -6.06
N PRO A 52 -13.87 -14.86 -5.34
CA PRO A 52 -14.81 -13.78 -5.09
C PRO A 52 -14.52 -12.93 -3.83
N ALA A 53 -13.44 -13.20 -3.09
CA ALA A 53 -13.15 -12.51 -1.83
C ALA A 53 -12.79 -11.03 -2.03
N PHE A 54 -11.97 -10.73 -3.04
CA PHE A 54 -11.60 -9.37 -3.43
C PHE A 54 -11.63 -9.20 -4.94
N GLN A 55 -12.00 -8.01 -5.38
CA GLN A 55 -12.05 -7.62 -6.78
C GLN A 55 -10.97 -6.59 -7.10
N ARG A 56 -10.61 -6.48 -8.38
CA ARG A 56 -9.72 -5.40 -8.84
C ARG A 56 -10.30 -4.05 -8.44
N GLY A 57 -9.46 -3.21 -7.83
CA GLY A 57 -9.84 -1.89 -7.35
C GLY A 57 -10.26 -1.84 -5.88
N ASP A 58 -10.25 -2.95 -5.16
CA ASP A 58 -10.45 -2.94 -3.71
C ASP A 58 -9.22 -2.36 -3.00
N LEU A 59 -9.46 -1.48 -2.03
CA LEU A 59 -8.44 -0.90 -1.16
C LEU A 59 -8.37 -1.72 0.12
N LEU A 60 -7.25 -2.34 0.42
CA LEU A 60 -7.05 -3.21 1.57
C LEU A 60 -6.28 -2.51 2.69
N PHE A 61 -6.69 -2.73 3.93
CA PHE A 61 -5.96 -2.33 5.13
C PHE A 61 -5.22 -3.52 5.71
N LEU A 62 -3.94 -3.33 5.99
CA LEU A 62 -3.03 -4.37 6.44
C LEU A 62 -2.63 -4.16 7.90
N TRP A 63 -2.47 -5.28 8.60
CA TRP A 63 -1.99 -5.32 9.96
C TRP A 63 -0.97 -6.45 10.11
N ASN A 64 0.22 -6.14 10.63
CA ASN A 64 1.33 -7.08 10.67
C ASN A 64 1.83 -7.38 12.09
N ARG A 65 1.29 -6.73 13.12
CA ARG A 65 1.90 -6.84 14.47
C ARG A 65 1.84 -8.24 15.09
N ASN A 66 0.88 -9.08 14.70
CA ASN A 66 0.69 -10.46 15.20
C ASN A 66 0.99 -10.62 16.71
N LEU A 67 0.56 -9.66 17.54
CA LEU A 67 1.01 -9.53 18.95
C LEU A 67 0.48 -10.66 19.83
N LEU A 68 -0.65 -11.24 19.44
CA LEU A 68 -1.38 -12.23 20.23
C LEU A 68 -1.36 -13.60 19.56
N GLU A 69 -1.34 -13.65 18.22
CA GLU A 69 -1.40 -14.88 17.46
C GLU A 69 -0.60 -14.74 16.16
N GLU A 70 0.13 -15.79 15.79
CA GLU A 70 0.79 -15.88 14.49
C GLU A 70 -0.22 -16.04 13.36
N THR A 71 0.13 -15.60 12.15
CA THR A 71 -0.66 -15.78 10.93
C THR A 71 -1.14 -17.22 10.80
N LYS A 72 -2.46 -17.37 10.69
CA LYS A 72 -3.17 -18.65 10.62
C LYS A 72 -3.56 -19.02 9.20
N VAL A 73 -3.65 -20.32 8.96
CA VAL A 73 -4.22 -20.86 7.72
C VAL A 73 -5.63 -20.30 7.52
N GLY A 74 -5.92 -19.81 6.33
CA GLY A 74 -7.16 -19.14 5.96
C GLY A 74 -7.07 -17.62 5.93
N GLU A 75 -6.07 -17.01 6.57
CA GLU A 75 -5.84 -15.57 6.48
C GLU A 75 -5.44 -15.15 5.06
N ILE A 76 -5.83 -13.93 4.68
CA ILE A 76 -5.37 -13.31 3.44
C ILE A 76 -4.20 -12.41 3.79
N VAL A 77 -3.05 -12.68 3.16
CA VAL A 77 -1.80 -11.99 3.43
C VAL A 77 -1.30 -11.29 2.19
N VAL A 78 -0.63 -10.17 2.42
CA VAL A 78 0.13 -9.47 1.39
C VAL A 78 1.60 -9.75 1.63
N TYR A 79 2.28 -10.28 0.62
CA TYR A 79 3.68 -10.67 0.74
C TYR A 79 4.49 -10.21 -0.48
N ASN A 80 5.79 -10.05 -0.25
CA ASN A 80 6.76 -9.78 -1.30
C ASN A 80 7.40 -11.09 -1.77
N VAL A 81 7.68 -11.16 -3.07
CA VAL A 81 8.49 -12.22 -3.64
C VAL A 81 9.88 -11.66 -3.93
N LYS A 82 10.93 -12.41 -3.61
CA LYS A 82 12.31 -11.97 -3.84
C LYS A 82 12.54 -11.68 -5.32
N GLY A 83 13.00 -10.47 -5.64
CA GLY A 83 13.25 -10.03 -7.02
C GLY A 83 12.00 -9.59 -7.80
N LYS A 84 10.84 -9.43 -7.13
CA LYS A 84 9.65 -8.79 -7.71
C LYS A 84 9.32 -7.52 -6.94
N ASP A 85 8.97 -6.46 -7.68
CA ASP A 85 8.66 -5.15 -7.09
C ASP A 85 7.19 -5.01 -6.66
N ILE A 86 6.30 -5.87 -7.18
CA ILE A 86 4.85 -5.80 -6.93
C ILE A 86 4.47 -6.88 -5.91
N PRO A 87 3.91 -6.51 -4.75
CA PRO A 87 3.45 -7.47 -3.75
C PRO A 87 2.23 -8.25 -4.24
N ILE A 88 2.07 -9.46 -3.71
CA ILE A 88 0.98 -10.38 -4.06
C ILE A 88 0.05 -10.52 -2.86
N VAL A 89 -1.26 -10.49 -3.11
CA VAL A 89 -2.31 -10.65 -2.10
C VAL A 89 -2.97 -12.00 -2.31
N HIS A 90 -2.72 -12.99 -1.45
CA HIS A 90 -3.32 -14.32 -1.58
C HIS A 90 -3.63 -14.95 -0.22
N ARG A 91 -4.43 -16.04 -0.23
CA ARG A 91 -4.83 -16.74 0.99
C ARG A 91 -3.77 -17.74 1.42
N LEU A 92 -3.46 -17.77 2.71
CA LEU A 92 -2.61 -18.77 3.31
C LEU A 92 -3.34 -20.12 3.34
N VAL A 93 -2.87 -21.10 2.58
CA VAL A 93 -3.49 -22.44 2.50
C VAL A 93 -2.81 -23.47 3.37
N ARG A 94 -1.51 -23.35 3.61
CA ARG A 94 -0.76 -24.24 4.52
C ARG A 94 0.32 -23.48 5.27
N LYS A 95 0.57 -23.95 6.48
CA LYS A 95 1.65 -23.47 7.36
C LYS A 95 2.41 -24.67 7.90
N PHE A 96 3.73 -24.65 7.76
CA PHE A 96 4.62 -25.68 8.30
C PHE A 96 5.54 -25.06 9.36
N GLY A 97 5.47 -25.59 10.58
CA GLY A 97 6.22 -25.07 11.72
C GLY A 97 5.57 -23.85 12.37
N ALA A 98 6.31 -23.24 13.30
CA ALA A 98 5.92 -22.06 14.07
C ALA A 98 7.09 -21.07 14.15
N GLY A 99 6.79 -19.82 14.46
CA GLY A 99 7.77 -18.76 14.60
C GLY A 99 8.22 -18.13 13.28
N PRO A 100 9.35 -17.37 13.30
CA PRO A 100 9.79 -16.57 12.16
C PRO A 100 10.11 -17.36 10.90
N LYS A 101 10.58 -18.61 11.07
CA LYS A 101 10.94 -19.53 9.97
C LYS A 101 9.82 -20.47 9.56
N ALA A 102 8.58 -20.18 9.99
CA ALA A 102 7.42 -20.93 9.53
C ALA A 102 7.32 -20.81 8.01
N LYS A 103 7.19 -21.95 7.33
CA LYS A 103 7.04 -22.00 5.88
C LYS A 103 5.57 -21.89 5.53
N LEU A 104 5.25 -20.91 4.70
CA LEU A 104 3.90 -20.52 4.36
C LEU A 104 3.65 -20.79 2.88
N LEU A 105 2.55 -21.46 2.57
CA LEU A 105 2.10 -21.72 1.22
C LEU A 105 0.82 -20.92 0.97
N THR A 106 0.85 -20.08 -0.05
CA THR A 106 -0.25 -19.19 -0.42
C THR A 106 -0.89 -19.63 -1.74
N LYS A 107 -2.15 -19.23 -1.93
CA LYS A 107 -2.88 -19.47 -3.17
C LYS A 107 -3.93 -18.37 -3.37
N GLY A 108 -4.05 -17.88 -4.60
CA GLY A 108 -5.19 -17.04 -5.00
C GLY A 108 -6.51 -17.81 -4.97
N ASP A 109 -7.55 -17.20 -4.41
CA ASP A 109 -8.86 -17.85 -4.26
C ASP A 109 -9.43 -18.33 -5.62
N ASN A 110 -9.18 -17.56 -6.69
CA ASN A 110 -9.59 -17.86 -8.06
C ASN A 110 -8.55 -18.63 -8.89
N ASN A 111 -7.37 -18.94 -8.33
CA ASN A 111 -6.33 -19.68 -9.05
C ASN A 111 -6.57 -21.19 -8.99
N VAL A 112 -6.11 -21.95 -9.97
CA VAL A 112 -6.22 -23.43 -9.97
C VAL A 112 -5.13 -24.07 -9.11
N ALA A 113 -3.89 -23.59 -9.28
CA ALA A 113 -2.72 -24.05 -8.54
C ALA A 113 -2.39 -23.10 -7.37
N ASP A 114 -1.48 -23.54 -6.49
CA ASP A 114 -0.87 -22.68 -5.48
C ASP A 114 0.19 -21.74 -6.09
N ASP A 115 0.73 -20.84 -5.26
CA ASP A 115 1.63 -19.79 -5.74
C ASP A 115 3.08 -20.23 -5.93
N THR A 116 3.40 -21.52 -5.84
CA THR A 116 4.79 -22.01 -5.92
C THR A 116 5.51 -21.55 -7.21
N GLU A 117 4.80 -21.49 -8.33
CA GLU A 117 5.33 -20.98 -9.61
C GLU A 117 5.55 -19.46 -9.62
N LEU A 118 4.89 -18.73 -8.72
CA LEU A 118 5.03 -17.27 -8.59
C LEU A 118 6.20 -16.88 -7.71
N TYR A 119 6.75 -17.80 -6.92
CA TYR A 119 7.87 -17.53 -6.02
C TYR A 119 9.19 -17.37 -6.78
N ALA A 120 10.20 -16.84 -6.10
CA ALA A 120 11.52 -16.67 -6.68
C ALA A 120 12.21 -18.03 -6.90
N ARG A 121 13.19 -18.10 -7.80
CA ARG A 121 13.99 -19.31 -7.96
C ARG A 121 14.69 -19.67 -6.64
N GLY A 122 14.47 -20.89 -6.16
CA GLY A 122 14.99 -21.37 -4.88
C GLY A 122 14.17 -20.93 -3.66
N GLN A 123 12.98 -20.35 -3.87
CA GLN A 123 12.02 -20.02 -2.82
C GLN A 123 10.79 -20.91 -2.98
N ASP A 124 10.74 -22.03 -2.26
CA ASP A 124 9.59 -22.96 -2.32
C ASP A 124 8.41 -22.51 -1.43
N TYR A 125 8.69 -21.61 -0.48
CA TYR A 125 7.73 -21.11 0.50
C TYR A 125 7.98 -19.64 0.82
N ILE A 126 6.94 -18.97 1.28
CA ILE A 126 7.02 -17.63 1.87
C ILE A 126 7.34 -17.78 3.36
N GLU A 127 8.21 -16.91 3.88
CA GLU A 127 8.50 -16.85 5.32
C GLU A 127 7.79 -15.67 5.97
N ARG A 128 7.80 -15.62 7.31
CA ARG A 128 7.11 -14.56 8.05
C ARG A 128 7.65 -13.17 7.71
N GLU A 129 8.94 -13.07 7.39
CA GLU A 129 9.63 -11.84 7.00
C GLU A 129 9.19 -11.28 5.64
N ASP A 130 8.69 -12.14 4.76
CA ASP A 130 8.22 -11.74 3.42
C ASP A 130 6.81 -11.13 3.48
N ILE A 131 6.07 -11.32 4.58
CA ILE A 131 4.72 -10.80 4.78
C ILE A 131 4.76 -9.32 5.17
N ILE A 132 4.12 -8.50 4.34
CA ILE A 132 3.87 -7.07 4.59
C ILE A 132 2.78 -6.89 5.64
N GLY A 133 1.76 -7.75 5.64
CA GLY A 133 0.69 -7.78 6.64
C GLY A 133 -0.49 -8.66 6.24
N SER A 134 -1.32 -9.00 7.23
CA SER A 134 -2.61 -9.67 7.02
C SER A 134 -3.70 -8.63 6.75
N VAL A 135 -4.65 -8.95 5.88
CA VAL A 135 -5.78 -8.07 5.56
C VAL A 135 -6.77 -8.06 6.72
N VAL A 136 -7.07 -6.88 7.26
CA VAL A 136 -8.02 -6.70 8.39
C VAL A 136 -9.31 -5.98 7.99
N GLY A 137 -9.34 -5.38 6.80
CA GLY A 137 -10.51 -4.71 6.27
C GLY A 137 -10.25 -4.21 4.85
N TYR A 138 -11.32 -3.81 4.15
CA TYR A 138 -11.21 -3.25 2.82
C TYR A 138 -12.34 -2.27 2.51
N ILE A 139 -12.12 -1.43 1.49
CA ILE A 139 -13.15 -0.58 0.89
C ILE A 139 -13.21 -0.90 -0.61
N PRO A 140 -14.37 -1.30 -1.14
CA PRO A 140 -14.47 -1.71 -2.53
C PRO A 140 -14.36 -0.51 -3.48
N PHE A 141 -13.84 -0.75 -4.68
CA PHE A 141 -13.74 0.18 -5.82
C PHE A 141 -12.89 1.47 -5.63
N VAL A 142 -12.53 1.88 -4.41
CA VAL A 142 -11.76 3.11 -4.16
C VAL A 142 -10.37 3.06 -4.80
N GLY A 143 -9.78 1.87 -4.89
CA GLY A 143 -8.48 1.65 -5.52
C GLY A 143 -8.44 2.04 -7.00
N TYR A 144 -9.57 2.08 -7.72
CA TYR A 144 -9.59 2.54 -9.11
C TYR A 144 -9.04 3.96 -9.29
N VAL A 145 -9.21 4.84 -8.29
CA VAL A 145 -8.61 6.18 -8.32
C VAL A 145 -7.09 6.10 -8.38
N THR A 146 -6.49 5.23 -7.56
CA THR A 146 -5.03 5.06 -7.54
C THR A 146 -4.51 4.35 -8.79
N ILE A 147 -5.28 3.38 -9.32
CA ILE A 147 -4.96 2.68 -10.57
C ILE A 147 -4.96 3.67 -11.72
N LEU A 148 -5.98 4.51 -11.84
CA LEU A 148 -6.08 5.56 -12.86
C LEU A 148 -4.88 6.51 -12.81
N LEU A 149 -4.50 6.98 -11.61
CA LEU A 149 -3.32 7.84 -11.44
C LEU A 149 -2.01 7.13 -11.79
N SER A 150 -1.93 5.81 -11.59
CA SER A 150 -0.77 5.00 -11.93
C SER A 150 -0.65 4.78 -13.44
N GLU A 151 -1.76 4.42 -14.10
CA GLU A 151 -1.85 4.17 -15.54
C GLU A 151 -1.72 5.46 -16.38
N HIS A 152 -2.08 6.61 -15.80
CA HIS A 152 -1.97 7.92 -16.44
C HIS A 152 -1.11 8.89 -15.61
N PRO A 153 0.24 8.79 -15.67
CA PRO A 153 1.13 9.63 -14.88
C PRO A 153 0.93 11.15 -15.08
N TRP A 154 0.47 11.58 -16.25
CA TRP A 154 0.17 12.98 -16.55
C TRP A 154 -0.91 13.57 -15.63
N LEU A 155 -1.87 12.74 -15.15
CA LEU A 155 -2.88 13.16 -14.19
C LEU A 155 -2.25 13.60 -12.87
N LYS A 156 -1.20 12.90 -12.40
CA LYS A 156 -0.45 13.29 -11.19
C LYS A 156 0.20 14.66 -11.37
N THR A 157 0.82 14.91 -12.53
CA THR A 157 1.44 16.20 -12.84
C THR A 157 0.42 17.32 -12.89
N VAL A 158 -0.74 17.11 -13.53
CA VAL A 158 -1.83 18.08 -13.58
C VAL A 158 -2.37 18.37 -12.18
N MET A 159 -2.59 17.34 -11.35
CA MET A 159 -3.03 17.52 -9.97
C MET A 159 -2.05 18.35 -9.14
N LEU A 160 -0.75 18.03 -9.19
CA LEU A 160 0.27 18.79 -8.47
C LEU A 160 0.37 20.23 -8.97
N GLY A 161 0.23 20.45 -10.29
CA GLY A 161 0.18 21.78 -10.88
C GLY A 161 -1.03 22.58 -10.41
N MET A 162 -2.22 21.98 -10.38
CA MET A 162 -3.43 22.61 -9.86
C MET A 162 -3.32 22.92 -8.37
N MET A 163 -2.77 22.01 -7.56
CA MET A 163 -2.54 22.26 -6.13
C MET A 163 -1.58 23.44 -5.92
N GLY A 164 -0.47 23.48 -6.65
CA GLY A 164 0.47 24.61 -6.60
C GLY A 164 -0.18 25.93 -7.02
N LEU A 165 -0.98 25.91 -8.08
CA LEU A 165 -1.73 27.09 -8.55
C LEU A 165 -2.77 27.55 -7.53
N VAL A 166 -3.51 26.62 -6.90
CA VAL A 166 -4.47 26.94 -5.83
C VAL A 166 -3.76 27.57 -4.63
N VAL A 167 -2.60 27.06 -4.21
CA VAL A 167 -1.81 27.65 -3.11
C VAL A 167 -1.36 29.07 -3.46
N VAL A 168 -0.99 29.33 -4.71
CA VAL A 168 -0.61 30.68 -5.17
C VAL A 168 -1.83 31.61 -5.26
N LEU A 169 -3.01 31.08 -5.63
CA LEU A 169 -4.24 31.85 -5.79
C LEU A 169 -5.04 32.03 -4.49
N GLN A 170 -4.90 31.13 -3.52
CA GLN A 170 -5.46 31.25 -2.17
C GLN A 170 -4.74 32.40 -1.47
N ARG A 171 -5.35 33.58 -1.59
CA ARG A 171 -4.96 34.79 -0.89
C ARG A 171 -5.51 34.70 0.52
N GLU A 172 -4.64 34.61 1.50
CA GLU A 172 -4.87 35.19 2.82
C GLU A 172 -4.04 36.46 2.96
#